data_AF-A0A4Y7KW52-F1
#
_entry.id   AF-A0A4Y7KW52-F1
#
_cell.length_a   1.000
_cell.length_b   1.000
_cell.length_c   1.000
_cell.angle_alpha   90.00
_cell.angle_beta   90.00
_cell.angle_gamma   90.00
#
_symmetry.space_group_name_H-M   'P 1'
#
loop_
_entity.id
_entity.type
_entity.pdbx_description
1 polymer ?
#
loop_
_entity_poly.entity_id
_entity_poly.type
_entity_poly.pdbx_seq_one_letter_code
_entity_poly.pdbx_strand_id
1 'polypeptide(L)'
;MNVESSFAITSQTDRNNTVKLEGKDIFLENSGEGWGWPEFMPLSELHDPTKGYIVDDTCIITVEVTCWMKEEEDTTLKENDPAEVPEAKRTKIKDER
;
A
#
# COMPACT_ATOMS: atom_id res chain seq x y z
N MET A 1 11.26 -4.59 1.15
CA MET A 1 11.21 -3.11 1.00
C MET A 1 9.77 -2.74 0.68
N ASN A 2 9.17 -1.73 1.32
CA ASN A 2 7.83 -1.31 0.92
C ASN A 2 7.93 -0.51 -0.37
N VAL A 3 6.98 -0.71 -1.25
CA VAL A 3 6.89 0.01 -2.51
C VAL A 3 5.49 0.54 -2.69
N GLU A 4 5.41 1.80 -3.11
CA GLU A 4 4.21 2.39 -3.67
C GLU A 4 4.50 2.66 -5.14
N SER A 5 3.61 2.17 -6.01
CA SER A 5 3.76 2.34 -7.44
C SER A 5 2.48 2.91 -8.03
N SER A 6 2.63 3.70 -9.07
CA SER A 6 1.52 4.11 -9.90
C SER A 6 1.85 3.96 -11.38
N PHE A 7 0.86 3.54 -12.15
CA PHE A 7 0.94 3.36 -13.60
C PHE A 7 -0.14 4.26 -14.20
N ALA A 8 0.23 5.06 -15.19
CA ALA A 8 -0.69 5.98 -15.84
C ALA A 8 -0.57 5.90 -17.37
N ILE A 9 -1.71 5.87 -18.04
CA ILE A 9 -1.82 6.11 -19.49
C ILE A 9 -2.50 7.46 -19.66
N THR A 10 -1.76 8.42 -20.19
CA THR A 10 -2.24 9.77 -20.47
C THR A 10 -2.48 9.93 -21.96
N SER A 11 -3.63 10.49 -22.32
CA SER A 11 -3.94 10.82 -23.70
C SER A 11 -2.93 11.82 -24.25
N GLN A 12 -2.44 11.53 -25.45
CA GLN A 12 -1.45 12.34 -26.15
C GLN A 12 -2.08 13.60 -26.74
N THR A 13 -3.41 13.61 -26.92
CA THR A 13 -4.18 14.75 -27.46
C THR A 13 -4.87 15.58 -26.39
N ASP A 14 -5.11 15.02 -25.20
CA ASP A 14 -5.66 15.72 -24.03
C ASP A 14 -4.98 15.28 -22.74
N ARG A 15 -4.08 16.11 -22.20
CA ARG A 15 -3.36 15.78 -20.96
C ARG A 15 -4.25 15.63 -19.73
N ASN A 16 -5.48 16.13 -19.76
CA ASN A 16 -6.42 15.95 -18.65
C ASN A 16 -7.10 14.58 -18.67
N ASN A 17 -7.05 13.88 -19.81
CA ASN A 17 -7.58 12.53 -19.94
C ASN A 17 -6.48 11.51 -19.59
N THR A 18 -6.47 11.05 -18.35
CA THR A 18 -5.49 10.08 -17.83
C THR A 18 -6.21 8.99 -17.06
N VAL A 19 -5.86 7.73 -17.32
CA VAL A 19 -6.19 6.61 -16.43
C VAL A 19 -4.95 6.28 -15.62
N LYS A 20 -5.07 6.35 -14.29
CA LYS A 20 -3.99 6.08 -13.33
C LYS A 20 -4.46 5.04 -12.32
N LEU A 21 -3.65 4.00 -12.12
CA LEU A 21 -3.81 3.04 -11.03
C LEU A 21 -2.61 3.15 -10.10
N GLU A 22 -2.85 3.07 -8.80
CA GLU A 22 -1.83 3.15 -7.78
C GLU A 22 -2.04 2.07 -6.71
N GLY A 23 -0.93 1.57 -6.16
CA GLY A 23 -0.94 0.43 -5.27
C GLY A 23 0.32 0.35 -4.43
N LYS A 24 0.18 -0.32 -3.28
CA LYS A 24 1.29 -0.60 -2.35
C LYS A 24 1.57 -2.08 -2.33
N ASP A 25 2.84 -2.43 -2.36
CA ASP A 25 3.31 -3.81 -2.32
C ASP A 25 4.60 -3.91 -1.47
N ILE A 26 5.00 -5.14 -1.17
CA ILE A 26 6.27 -5.45 -0.51
C ILE A 26 7.19 -6.09 -1.53
N PHE A 27 8.30 -5.40 -1.84
CA PHE A 27 9.35 -5.95 -2.68
C PHE A 27 10.05 -7.07 -1.93
N LEU A 28 9.77 -8.30 -2.39
CA LEU A 28 10.42 -9.54 -1.99
C LEU A 28 11.50 -9.85 -3.01
N GLU A 29 12.75 -9.93 -2.54
CA GLU A 29 13.88 -10.29 -3.40
C GLU A 29 13.67 -11.70 -3.98
N ASN A 30 13.89 -11.86 -5.28
CA ASN A 30 13.79 -13.13 -5.99
C ASN A 30 12.39 -13.78 -6.00
N SER A 31 11.31 -12.98 -6.01
CA SER A 31 9.93 -13.50 -6.14
C SER A 31 9.66 -14.16 -7.50
N GLY A 32 10.35 -13.73 -8.56
CA GLY A 32 10.11 -14.18 -9.94
C GLY A 32 8.80 -13.66 -10.55
N GLU A 33 7.99 -12.94 -9.78
CA GLU A 33 6.70 -12.40 -10.20
C GLU A 33 6.81 -10.90 -10.52
N GLY A 34 6.20 -10.50 -11.64
CA GLY A 34 6.06 -9.09 -12.01
C GLY A 34 4.93 -8.41 -11.24
N TRP A 35 4.95 -7.08 -11.23
CA TRP A 35 3.96 -6.25 -10.51
C TRP A 35 3.13 -5.40 -11.46
N GLY A 36 1.90 -5.09 -11.05
CA GLY A 36 0.99 -4.20 -11.75
C GLY A 36 -0.45 -4.69 -11.71
N TRP A 37 -1.25 -4.24 -12.67
CA TRP A 37 -2.64 -4.61 -12.82
C TRP A 37 -2.83 -5.43 -14.09
N PRO A 38 -3.18 -6.73 -13.99
CA PRO A 38 -3.49 -7.56 -15.16
C PRO A 38 -4.60 -6.94 -16.03
N GLU A 39 -5.56 -6.26 -15.39
CA GLU A 39 -6.67 -5.56 -16.03
C GLU A 39 -6.54 -4.04 -15.77
N PHE A 40 -5.61 -3.38 -16.46
CA PHE A 40 -5.38 -1.94 -16.30
C PHE A 40 -6.49 -1.08 -16.93
N MET A 41 -6.85 -1.38 -18.19
CA MET A 41 -7.83 -0.65 -18.98
C MET A 41 -8.44 -1.59 -20.04
N PRO A 42 -9.75 -1.48 -20.34
CA PRO A 42 -10.35 -2.21 -21.46
C PRO A 42 -9.66 -1.88 -22.78
N LEU A 43 -9.33 -2.90 -23.59
CA LEU A 43 -8.73 -2.67 -24.91
C LEU A 43 -9.62 -1.82 -25.82
N SER A 44 -10.94 -1.94 -25.69
CA SER A 44 -11.89 -1.09 -26.44
C SER A 44 -11.73 0.40 -26.12
N GLU A 45 -11.35 0.75 -24.88
CA GLU A 45 -11.09 2.13 -24.49
C GLU A 45 -9.70 2.59 -24.94
N LEU A 46 -8.69 1.73 -24.78
CA LEU A 46 -7.32 2.02 -25.22
C LEU A 46 -7.24 2.31 -26.73
N HIS A 47 -7.99 1.55 -27.53
CA HIS A 47 -8.03 1.67 -28.98
C HIS A 47 -9.05 2.69 -29.51
N ASP A 48 -9.82 3.35 -28.64
CA ASP A 48 -10.75 4.40 -29.08
C ASP A 48 -9.95 5.64 -29.55
N PRO A 49 -9.95 5.97 -30.86
CA PRO A 49 -9.17 7.08 -31.39
C PRO A 49 -9.64 8.44 -30.85
N THR A 50 -10.87 8.53 -30.32
CA THR A 50 -11.39 9.77 -29.72
C THR A 50 -10.79 10.04 -28.34
N LYS A 51 -10.24 9.01 -27.67
CA LYS A 51 -9.60 9.12 -26.36
C LYS A 51 -8.15 9.59 -26.47
N GLY A 52 -7.49 9.29 -27.59
CA GLY A 52 -6.13 9.76 -27.88
C GLY A 52 -5.02 9.06 -27.07
N TYR A 53 -5.27 7.88 -26.50
CA TYR A 53 -4.24 7.12 -25.79
C TYR A 53 -3.19 6.54 -26.75
N ILE A 54 -3.60 6.12 -27.95
CA ILE A 54 -2.72 5.71 -29.04
C ILE A 54 -2.73 6.79 -30.13
N VAL A 55 -1.55 7.26 -30.49
CA VAL A 55 -1.29 8.18 -31.62
C VAL A 55 -0.06 7.63 -32.36
N ASP A 56 -0.15 7.54 -33.68
CA ASP A 56 0.91 6.97 -34.54
C ASP A 56 1.42 5.60 -34.04
N ASP A 57 0.48 4.68 -33.77
CA ASP A 57 0.71 3.34 -33.23
C ASP A 57 1.57 3.30 -31.94
N THR A 58 1.63 4.42 -31.22
CA THR A 58 2.41 4.58 -30.00
C THR A 58 1.50 4.85 -28.81
N CYS A 59 1.73 4.17 -27.68
CA CYS A 59 1.10 4.42 -26.40
C CYS A 59 2.17 4.84 -25.38
N ILE A 60 1.88 5.86 -24.57
CA ILE A 60 2.80 6.36 -23.54
C ILE A 60 2.31 5.90 -22.17
N ILE A 61 3.17 5.18 -21.45
CA ILE A 61 2.92 4.72 -20.09
C ILE A 61 3.90 5.42 -19.16
N THR A 62 3.38 6.09 -18.13
CA THR A 62 4.17 6.69 -17.06
C THR A 62 4.12 5.78 -15.84
N VAL A 63 5.28 5.48 -15.25
CA VAL A 63 5.37 4.68 -14.02
C VAL A 63 6.12 5.48 -12.97
N GLU A 64 5.50 5.66 -11.80
CA GLU A 64 6.12 6.27 -10.63
C GLU A 64 6.32 5.19 -9.57
N VAL A 65 7.51 5.11 -8.99
CA VAL A 65 7.86 4.11 -7.97
C VAL A 65 8.53 4.80 -6.79
N THR A 66 7.95 4.63 -5.61
CA THR A 66 8.49 5.13 -4.34
C THR A 66 8.80 3.95 -3.43
N CYS A 67 10.01 3.89 -2.91
CA CYS A 67 10.48 2.80 -2.06
C CYS A 67 10.87 3.33 -0.67
N TRP A 68 10.50 2.61 0.38
CA TRP A 68 10.94 2.93 1.73
C TRP A 68 11.15 1.67 2.59
N MET A 69 12.09 1.76 3.52
CA MET A 69 12.30 0.75 4.55
C MET A 69 11.29 1.00 5.68
N LYS A 70 10.82 -0.05 6.36
CA LYS A 70 10.21 0.16 7.68
C LYS A 70 11.36 0.52 8.61
N GLU A 71 11.21 1.60 9.37
CA GLU A 71 12.02 1.76 10.57
C GLU A 71 11.69 0.57 11.48
N GLU A 72 12.72 -0.06 12.03
CA GLU A 72 12.51 -0.99 13.13
C GLU A 72 11.88 -0.16 14.27
N GLU A 73 10.64 -0.48 14.65
CA GLU A 73 10.14 -0.01 15.95
C GLU A 73 11.08 -0.62 17.00
N ASP A 74 11.98 0.19 17.55
CA ASP A 74 12.74 -0.17 18.74
C ASP A 74 11.72 -0.41 19.86
N THR A 75 11.41 -1.68 20.09
CA THR A 75 10.50 -2.12 21.16
C THR A 75 11.17 -2.07 22.53
N THR A 76 12.36 -1.46 22.66
CA THR A 76 12.96 -1.22 23.97
C THR A 76 12.39 0.05 24.60
N LEU A 77 11.79 -0.13 25.80
CA LEU A 77 11.23 0.86 26.72
C LEU A 77 9.75 1.23 26.52
N LYS A 78 8.85 0.27 26.75
CA LYS A 78 7.72 0.54 27.64
C LYS A 78 8.26 0.56 29.06
N GLU A 79 8.65 1.73 29.54
CA GLU A 79 8.93 1.97 30.95
C GLU A 79 7.65 1.61 31.73
N ASN A 80 7.72 0.61 32.60
CA ASN A 80 6.60 0.29 33.49
C ASN A 80 6.48 1.44 34.49
N ASP A 81 5.45 2.27 34.36
CA ASP A 81 5.13 3.30 35.35
C ASP A 81 4.93 2.67 36.74
N PRO A 82 5.71 3.06 37.77
CA PRO A 82 5.59 2.51 39.11
C PRO A 82 4.72 3.42 39.99
N ALA A 83 3.39 3.35 39.88
CA ALA A 83 2.49 3.78 40.97
C ALA A 83 1.00 3.55 40.65
N GLU A 84 0.48 2.36 40.98
CA GLU A 84 -0.87 2.27 41.54
C GLU A 84 -0.95 1.07 42.50
N VAL A 85 -0.72 1.32 43.79
CA VAL A 85 -1.10 0.39 44.85
C VAL A 85 -2.43 0.88 45.42
N PRO A 86 -3.50 0.08 45.27
CA PRO A 86 -4.38 -0.20 46.41
C PRO A 86 -4.92 -1.65 46.33
N GLU A 87 -5.36 -2.35 47.37
CA GLU A 87 -5.40 -2.22 48.82
C GLU A 87 -5.86 -3.62 49.28
N ALA A 88 -5.29 -4.16 50.36
CA ALA A 88 -5.51 -5.54 50.78
C ALA A 88 -6.98 -5.82 51.14
N LYS A 89 -7.63 -6.77 50.45
CA LYS A 89 -8.90 -7.36 50.91
C LYS A 89 -8.65 -8.70 51.60
N ARG A 90 -8.68 -8.63 52.94
CA ARG A 90 -8.63 -9.73 53.90
C ARG A 90 -9.69 -10.80 53.61
N THR A 91 -9.24 -12.03 53.38
CA THR A 91 -10.05 -13.25 53.30
C THR A 91 -10.82 -13.48 54.60
N LYS A 92 -12.13 -13.75 54.50
CA LYS A 92 -12.88 -14.46 55.55
C LYS A 92 -13.33 -15.80 55.01
N ILE A 93 -12.59 -16.83 55.39
CA ILE A 93 -12.99 -18.23 55.30
C ILE A 93 -14.11 -18.43 56.33
N LYS A 94 -15.28 -18.91 55.88
CA LYS A 94 -16.26 -19.56 56.75
C LYS A 94 -15.93 -21.04 56.70
N ASP A 95 -15.44 -21.57 57.81
CA ASP A 95 -15.38 -23.02 58.03
C ASP A 95 -16.56 -23.43 58.91
N GLU A 96 -17.14 -24.55 58.51
CA GLU A 96 -18.36 -25.19 58.99
C GLU A 96 -17.98 -26.36 59.91
N ARG A 97 -18.45 -26.33 61.17
CA ARG A 97 -18.76 -27.51 62.01
C ARG A 97 -19.80 -27.12 63.06
#